data_AF-A0A0E0BMN1-F1
#
_entry.id   AF-A0A0E0BMN1-F1
#
_cell.length_a   1.000
_cell.length_b   1.000
_cell.length_c   1.000
_cell.angle_alpha   90.00
_cell.angle_beta   90.00
_cell.angle_gamma   90.00
#
_symmetry.space_group_name_H-M   'P 1'
#
loop_
_entity.id
_entity.type
_entity.pdbx_description
1 polymer ?
#
loop_
_entity_poly.entity_id
_entity_poly.type
_entity_poly.pdbx_seq_one_letter_code
_entity_poly.pdbx_strand_id
1 'polypeptide(L)'
;MLPPRVAPSSPAAAAAAAPTYLAAAASTPASVWLPVPRGAGAVAVCRAAGKGKEVLSGVVFQPFEELKGELSLVPQAKDQSLARQKFVDECEAAINEQINVEFNASYAYHSLFAYFDRDNVALKGFAKFFKESSDEERDHAEKLMKYQNMRGGRVRLQSIVTPLTEFDHPEKGDALYAMELALALEKLVNEKLHNLHSVASRCNDPQLTDFVESEFLEEQVEAIKKISEYVAQLRRVGKGHGVWHFDQKLLEEEA
;
A
#
# COMPACT_ATOMS: atom_id res chain seq x y z
N MET A 1 -42.32 49.27 -17.72
CA MET A 1 -41.54 49.04 -18.95
C MET A 1 -40.16 48.55 -18.54
N LEU A 2 -39.93 47.24 -18.64
CA LEU A 2 -38.68 46.57 -18.32
C LEU A 2 -37.93 46.28 -19.63
N PRO A 3 -36.59 46.44 -19.71
CA PRO A 3 -35.84 46.11 -20.92
C PRO A 3 -35.73 44.58 -21.12
N PRO A 4 -35.56 44.10 -22.37
CA PRO A 4 -35.71 42.68 -22.69
C PRO A 4 -34.46 41.85 -22.39
N ARG A 5 -34.71 40.58 -22.06
CA ARG A 5 -33.72 39.50 -21.88
C ARG A 5 -32.90 39.27 -23.15
N VAL A 6 -31.58 39.27 -23.00
CA VAL A 6 -30.62 38.80 -24.00
C VAL A 6 -30.42 37.28 -23.79
N ALA A 7 -30.61 36.49 -24.85
CA ALA A 7 -30.31 35.06 -24.86
C ALA A 7 -28.80 34.83 -25.14
N PRO A 8 -28.15 33.87 -24.48
CA PRO A 8 -26.78 33.51 -24.84
C PRO A 8 -26.77 32.51 -26.01
N SER A 9 -26.00 32.84 -27.04
CA SER A 9 -25.64 32.00 -28.18
C SER A 9 -24.60 30.95 -27.79
N SER A 10 -24.86 29.67 -28.10
CA SER A 10 -23.87 28.59 -28.07
C SER A 10 -22.78 28.79 -29.12
N PRO A 11 -21.51 28.51 -28.80
CA PRO A 11 -20.53 28.12 -29.80
C PRO A 11 -20.38 26.59 -29.86
N ALA A 12 -20.27 26.12 -31.10
CA ALA A 12 -20.19 24.73 -31.52
C ALA A 12 -18.95 23.99 -30.99
N ALA A 13 -19.15 22.69 -30.77
CA ALA A 13 -18.11 21.72 -30.42
C ALA A 13 -17.09 21.57 -31.56
N ALA A 14 -15.82 21.84 -31.26
CA ALA A 14 -14.69 21.46 -32.10
C ALA A 14 -14.23 20.06 -31.67
N ALA A 15 -14.34 19.10 -32.58
CA ALA A 15 -13.84 17.74 -32.43
C ALA A 15 -12.31 17.73 -32.43
N ALA A 16 -11.70 17.30 -31.32
CA ALA A 16 -10.27 17.03 -31.24
C ALA A 16 -10.00 15.59 -31.68
N ALA A 17 -9.33 15.44 -32.83
CA ALA A 17 -8.84 14.16 -33.34
C ALA A 17 -7.61 13.70 -32.53
N ALA A 18 -7.62 12.42 -32.14
CA ALA A 18 -6.57 11.76 -31.38
C ALA A 18 -5.27 11.60 -32.19
N PRO A 19 -4.08 11.62 -31.55
CA PRO A 19 -2.82 11.34 -32.24
C PRO A 19 -2.65 9.83 -32.46
N THR A 20 -2.50 9.44 -33.73
CA THR A 20 -2.02 8.15 -34.19
C THR A 20 -0.55 7.96 -33.81
N TYR A 21 -0.26 7.00 -32.91
CA TYR A 21 1.10 6.52 -32.68
C TYR A 21 1.46 5.42 -33.69
N LEU A 22 2.48 5.70 -34.50
CA LEU A 22 3.16 4.73 -35.35
C LEU A 22 3.96 3.76 -34.47
N ALA A 23 3.53 2.50 -34.42
CA ALA A 23 4.31 1.41 -33.84
C ALA A 23 5.42 0.99 -34.81
N ALA A 24 6.68 1.23 -34.43
CA ALA A 24 7.86 0.67 -35.09
C ALA A 24 8.20 -0.69 -34.48
N ALA A 25 8.58 -1.63 -35.36
CA ALA A 25 8.73 -3.05 -35.12
C ALA A 25 9.85 -3.42 -34.13
N ALA A 26 9.61 -4.48 -33.35
CA ALA A 26 10.65 -5.28 -32.70
C ALA A 26 10.48 -6.74 -33.11
N SER A 27 11.44 -7.24 -33.89
CA SER A 27 11.57 -8.61 -34.34
C SER A 27 11.94 -9.55 -33.18
N THR A 28 11.20 -10.64 -33.03
CA THR A 28 11.55 -11.77 -32.17
C THR A 28 12.63 -12.64 -32.83
N PRO A 29 13.69 -13.07 -32.12
CA PRO A 29 14.45 -14.23 -32.52
C PRO A 29 13.93 -15.48 -31.82
N ALA A 30 13.76 -16.53 -32.60
CA ALA A 30 13.41 -17.88 -32.19
C ALA A 30 14.48 -18.48 -31.26
N SER A 31 14.03 -19.19 -30.24
CA SER A 31 14.85 -19.97 -29.30
C SER A 31 15.40 -21.21 -30.00
N VAL A 32 16.71 -21.25 -30.22
CA VAL A 32 17.44 -22.45 -30.64
C VAL A 32 18.07 -23.08 -29.40
N TRP A 33 17.67 -24.32 -29.11
CA TRP A 33 18.26 -25.15 -28.05
C TRP A 33 19.56 -25.78 -28.57
N LEU A 34 20.68 -25.55 -27.87
CA LEU A 34 21.93 -26.30 -28.02
C LEU A 34 22.33 -26.87 -26.65
N PRO A 35 22.71 -28.16 -26.56
CA PRO A 35 23.10 -28.76 -25.28
C PRO A 35 24.56 -28.41 -24.97
N VAL A 36 24.82 -27.96 -23.73
CA VAL A 36 26.19 -27.76 -23.21
C VAL A 36 26.49 -28.79 -22.11
N PRO A 37 27.69 -29.42 -22.09
CA PRO A 37 28.00 -30.52 -21.19
C PRO A 37 28.34 -30.07 -19.77
N ARG A 38 28.19 -31.02 -18.83
CA ARG A 38 28.61 -30.94 -17.42
C ARG A 38 30.09 -30.53 -17.28
N GLY A 39 30.35 -29.54 -16.43
CA GLY A 39 31.66 -29.23 -15.88
C GLY A 39 31.50 -28.71 -14.46
N ALA A 40 32.03 -29.44 -13.49
CA ALA A 40 32.07 -29.03 -12.09
C ALA A 40 32.86 -27.72 -11.94
N GLY A 41 32.16 -26.63 -11.59
CA GLY A 41 32.77 -25.33 -11.34
C GLY A 41 33.27 -25.24 -9.91
N ALA A 42 34.59 -25.39 -9.74
CA ALA A 42 35.29 -25.02 -8.53
C ALA A 42 35.14 -23.52 -8.26
N VAL A 43 34.85 -23.16 -7.01
CA VAL A 43 34.82 -21.78 -6.54
C VAL A 43 36.22 -21.19 -6.66
N ALA A 44 36.39 -20.20 -7.54
CA ALA A 44 37.64 -19.47 -7.70
C ALA A 44 37.77 -18.41 -6.59
N VAL A 45 38.53 -18.73 -5.54
CA VAL A 45 38.98 -17.76 -4.55
C VAL A 45 40.22 -17.06 -5.10
N CYS A 46 40.12 -15.77 -5.42
CA CYS A 46 41.28 -14.95 -5.75
C CYS A 46 42.09 -14.71 -4.47
N ARG A 47 43.24 -15.39 -4.34
CA ARG A 47 44.23 -15.10 -3.30
C ARG A 47 45.14 -13.95 -3.77
N ALA A 48 45.09 -12.82 -3.09
CA ALA A 48 46.16 -11.83 -3.14
C ALA A 48 47.37 -12.39 -2.37
N ALA A 49 48.52 -12.51 -3.03
CA ALA A 49 49.75 -13.00 -2.43
C ALA A 49 50.38 -11.90 -1.54
N GLY A 50 49.97 -11.84 -0.28
CA GLY A 50 50.65 -11.09 0.77
C GLY A 50 51.71 -11.96 1.46
N LYS A 51 52.98 -11.56 1.41
CA LYS A 51 54.03 -12.13 2.27
C LYS A 51 53.79 -11.64 3.70
N GLY A 52 53.10 -12.44 4.49
CA GLY A 52 52.91 -12.25 5.93
C GLY A 52 52.70 -13.61 6.58
N LYS A 53 53.36 -13.84 7.71
CA LYS A 53 53.30 -15.09 8.47
C LYS A 53 51.91 -15.19 9.12
N GLU A 54 50.92 -15.65 8.36
CA GLU A 54 49.57 -15.87 8.88
C GLU A 54 49.58 -17.08 9.81
N VAL A 55 49.57 -16.79 11.12
CA VAL A 55 49.06 -17.73 12.11
C VAL A 55 47.60 -17.93 11.75
N LEU A 56 47.21 -19.14 11.35
CA LEU A 56 45.81 -19.57 11.22
C LEU A 56 45.18 -19.61 12.62
N SER A 57 44.97 -18.43 13.20
CA SER A 57 44.15 -18.27 14.39
C SER A 57 42.73 -18.55 13.92
N GLY A 58 42.16 -19.69 14.28
CA GLY A 58 40.76 -20.07 14.00
C GLY A 58 39.72 -19.16 14.68
N VAL A 59 40.10 -17.94 15.05
CA VAL A 59 39.25 -16.90 15.62
C VAL A 59 38.63 -16.13 14.45
N VAL A 60 37.33 -16.35 14.23
CA VAL A 60 36.57 -15.81 13.09
C VAL A 60 35.89 -14.47 13.41
N PHE A 61 35.75 -14.13 14.69
CA PHE A 61 35.09 -12.92 15.16
C PHE A 61 35.83 -12.37 16.39
N GLN A 62 36.20 -11.09 16.35
CA GLN A 62 36.94 -10.40 17.41
C GLN A 62 36.17 -9.13 17.84
N PRO A 63 35.22 -9.24 18.80
CA PRO A 63 34.24 -8.19 19.06
C PRO A 63 34.86 -6.80 19.30
N PHE A 64 35.85 -6.70 20.17
CA PHE A 64 36.46 -5.41 20.52
C PHE A 64 37.43 -4.87 19.47
N GLU A 65 37.88 -5.69 18.53
CA GLU A 65 38.67 -5.24 17.38
C GLU A 65 37.74 -4.73 16.28
N GLU A 66 36.62 -5.41 16.03
CA GLU A 66 35.61 -5.01 15.05
C GLU A 66 34.79 -3.79 15.50
N LEU A 67 34.64 -3.58 16.81
CA LEU A 67 34.03 -2.37 17.37
C LEU A 67 34.93 -1.14 17.28
N LYS A 68 36.23 -1.30 16.96
CA LYS A 68 37.13 -0.15 16.79
C LYS A 68 36.67 0.66 15.58
N GLY A 69 36.22 1.89 15.83
CA GLY A 69 35.64 2.77 14.81
C GLY A 69 34.11 2.84 14.91
N GLU A 70 33.43 1.73 15.17
CA GLU A 70 31.96 1.69 15.35
C GLU A 70 31.50 2.52 16.55
N LEU A 71 32.27 2.55 17.65
CA LEU A 71 31.92 3.38 18.80
C LEU A 71 31.90 4.89 18.48
N SER A 72 32.67 5.33 17.47
CA SER A 72 32.67 6.72 17.01
C SER A 72 31.48 7.06 16.10
N LEU A 73 30.79 6.03 15.56
CA LEU A 73 29.58 6.20 14.76
C LEU A 73 28.33 6.41 15.63
N VAL A 74 28.41 6.16 16.95
CA VAL A 74 27.32 6.44 17.88
C VAL A 74 27.06 7.96 17.90
N PRO A 75 25.87 8.42 17.47
CA PRO A 75 25.58 9.85 17.38
C PRO A 75 25.72 10.55 18.73
N GLN A 76 26.38 11.72 18.71
CA GLN A 76 26.54 12.58 19.90
C GLN A 76 25.50 13.69 19.95
N ALA A 77 24.94 14.07 18.80
CA ALA A 77 23.95 15.12 18.69
C ALA A 77 22.56 14.61 19.12
N LYS A 78 21.84 15.41 19.91
CA LYS A 78 20.56 15.00 20.53
C LYS A 78 19.42 14.80 19.52
N ASP A 79 19.53 15.39 18.35
CA ASP A 79 18.57 15.36 17.26
C ASP A 79 18.75 14.14 16.33
N GLN A 80 19.88 13.45 16.43
CA GLN A 80 20.16 12.25 15.66
C GLN A 80 19.63 10.99 16.34
N SER A 81 19.16 10.04 15.54
CA SER A 81 18.65 8.76 16.05
C SER A 81 19.82 7.83 16.40
N LEU A 82 19.80 7.28 17.62
CA LEU A 82 20.80 6.31 18.07
C LEU A 82 20.56 4.90 17.50
N ALA A 83 19.32 4.60 17.07
CA ALA A 83 18.92 3.27 16.59
C ALA A 83 19.02 3.10 15.07
N ARG A 84 19.17 4.22 14.32
CA ARG A 84 19.11 4.20 12.86
C ARG A 84 20.33 3.47 12.28
N GLN A 85 20.10 2.30 11.71
CA GLN A 85 21.14 1.46 11.10
C GLN A 85 20.65 0.89 9.78
N LYS A 86 21.44 1.07 8.70
CA LYS A 86 21.14 0.60 7.34
C LYS A 86 19.70 0.93 6.89
N PHE A 87 19.21 2.11 7.28
CA PHE A 87 17.86 2.58 6.98
C PHE A 87 17.95 3.90 6.23
N VAL A 88 17.94 3.80 4.90
CA VAL A 88 18.16 4.94 4.00
C VAL A 88 16.93 5.85 3.93
N ASP A 89 17.14 7.11 3.55
CA ASP A 89 16.08 8.13 3.49
C ASP A 89 14.93 7.75 2.54
N GLU A 90 15.22 6.97 1.50
CA GLU A 90 14.22 6.49 0.55
C GLU A 90 13.20 5.54 1.22
N CYS A 91 13.68 4.61 2.08
CA CYS A 91 12.81 3.75 2.87
C CYS A 91 12.01 4.55 3.90
N GLU A 92 12.66 5.50 4.60
CA GLU A 92 12.00 6.40 5.55
C GLU A 92 10.86 7.19 4.88
N ALA A 93 11.11 7.73 3.69
CA ALA A 93 10.13 8.48 2.91
C ALA A 93 8.98 7.58 2.44
N ALA A 94 9.28 6.38 1.94
CA ALA A 94 8.25 5.43 1.46
C ALA A 94 7.32 4.98 2.59
N ILE A 95 7.85 4.73 3.79
CA ILE A 95 6.99 4.42 4.95
C ILE A 95 6.12 5.62 5.33
N ASN A 96 6.64 6.85 5.26
CA ASN A 96 5.82 8.05 5.51
C ASN A 96 4.72 8.24 4.45
N GLU A 97 4.96 7.89 3.19
CA GLU A 97 3.91 7.85 2.16
C GLU A 97 2.85 6.81 2.51
N GLN A 98 3.26 5.58 2.87
CA GLN A 98 2.30 4.52 3.22
C GLN A 98 1.48 4.87 4.47
N ILE A 99 2.08 5.49 5.50
CA ILE A 99 1.34 6.01 6.66
C ILE A 99 0.22 6.94 6.21
N ASN A 100 0.48 7.81 5.22
CA ASN A 100 -0.56 8.70 4.71
C ASN A 100 -1.61 7.96 3.88
N VAL A 101 -1.24 6.91 3.14
CA VAL A 101 -2.19 6.03 2.44
C VAL A 101 -3.19 5.44 3.42
N GLU A 102 -2.71 4.80 4.51
CA GLU A 102 -3.61 4.16 5.49
C GLU A 102 -4.48 5.18 6.23
N PHE A 103 -3.95 6.37 6.57
CA PHE A 103 -4.76 7.43 7.16
C PHE A 103 -5.86 7.94 6.21
N ASN A 104 -5.58 8.05 4.91
CA ASN A 104 -6.61 8.45 3.94
C ASN A 104 -7.64 7.34 3.73
N ALA A 105 -7.23 6.06 3.73
CA ALA A 105 -8.14 4.91 3.68
C ALA A 105 -9.07 4.89 4.91
N SER A 106 -8.50 5.04 6.11
CA SER A 106 -9.25 5.19 7.36
C SER A 106 -10.29 6.31 7.27
N TYR A 107 -9.91 7.48 6.74
CA TYR A 107 -10.82 8.62 6.65
C TYR A 107 -11.91 8.43 5.58
N ALA A 108 -11.60 7.74 4.47
CA ALA A 108 -12.59 7.35 3.47
C ALA A 108 -13.62 6.37 4.05
N TYR A 109 -13.18 5.36 4.80
CA TYR A 109 -14.07 4.45 5.51
C TYR A 109 -14.93 5.15 6.56
N HIS A 110 -14.35 6.12 7.28
CA HIS A 110 -15.13 6.93 8.22
C HIS A 110 -16.25 7.71 7.54
N SER A 111 -16.01 8.20 6.32
CA SER A 111 -17.03 8.88 5.53
C SER A 111 -18.15 7.94 5.07
N LEU A 112 -17.79 6.71 4.67
CA LEU A 112 -18.76 5.66 4.36
C LEU A 112 -19.62 5.33 5.58
N PHE A 113 -19.01 5.14 6.75
CA PHE A 113 -19.72 4.98 8.02
C PHE A 113 -20.73 6.13 8.24
N ALA A 114 -20.28 7.37 8.15
CA ALA A 114 -21.12 8.55 8.39
C ALA A 114 -22.31 8.65 7.40
N TYR A 115 -22.18 8.08 6.20
CA TYR A 115 -23.29 7.98 5.25
C TYR A 115 -24.29 6.88 5.63
N PHE A 116 -23.82 5.66 5.94
CA PHE A 116 -24.71 4.54 6.24
C PHE A 116 -25.40 4.63 7.61
N ASP A 117 -24.85 5.42 8.54
CA ASP A 117 -25.44 5.69 9.86
C ASP A 117 -26.58 6.74 9.81
N ARG A 118 -26.83 7.38 8.65
CA ARG A 118 -27.95 8.31 8.50
C ARG A 118 -29.29 7.60 8.66
N ASP A 119 -30.24 8.26 9.33
CA ASP A 119 -31.57 7.68 9.61
C ASP A 119 -32.37 7.33 8.35
N ASN A 120 -32.12 8.03 7.25
CA ASN A 120 -32.78 7.83 5.97
C ASN A 120 -32.06 6.81 5.06
N VAL A 121 -30.91 6.27 5.48
CA VAL A 121 -30.20 5.15 4.83
C VAL A 121 -30.39 3.86 5.66
N ALA A 122 -30.13 3.95 6.96
CA ALA A 122 -30.45 2.94 7.98
C ALA A 122 -29.93 1.51 7.72
N LEU A 123 -28.73 1.38 7.13
CA LEU A 123 -28.03 0.09 6.95
C LEU A 123 -26.96 -0.06 8.03
N LYS A 124 -27.38 -0.58 9.19
CA LYS A 124 -26.57 -0.59 10.42
C LYS A 124 -25.38 -1.54 10.37
N GLY A 125 -25.51 -2.67 9.67
CA GLY A 125 -24.41 -3.59 9.44
C GLY A 125 -23.32 -2.95 8.59
N PHE A 126 -23.69 -2.21 7.54
CA PHE A 126 -22.72 -1.44 6.75
C PHE A 126 -22.07 -0.33 7.57
N ALA A 127 -22.85 0.41 8.37
CA ALA A 127 -22.32 1.44 9.26
C ALA A 127 -21.30 0.85 10.24
N LYS A 128 -21.63 -0.27 10.91
CA LYS A 128 -20.72 -1.00 11.79
C LYS A 128 -19.44 -1.42 11.06
N PHE A 129 -19.59 -2.12 9.93
CA PHE A 129 -18.46 -2.60 9.14
C PHE A 129 -17.50 -1.47 8.76
N PHE A 130 -18.00 -0.38 8.18
CA PHE A 130 -17.14 0.73 7.77
C PHE A 130 -16.55 1.51 8.96
N LYS A 131 -17.21 1.50 10.11
CA LYS A 131 -16.62 2.07 11.32
C LYS A 131 -15.44 1.23 11.80
N GLU A 132 -15.60 -0.08 11.82
CA GLU A 132 -14.55 -1.04 12.19
C GLU A 132 -13.39 -0.99 11.20
N SER A 133 -13.64 -1.01 9.90
CA SER A 133 -12.59 -0.84 8.87
C SER A 133 -11.85 0.49 8.98
N SER A 134 -12.55 1.58 9.32
CA SER A 134 -11.90 2.87 9.57
C SER A 134 -10.93 2.82 10.75
N ASP A 135 -11.29 2.11 11.82
CA ASP A 135 -10.44 1.95 12.99
C ASP A 135 -9.25 1.02 12.70
N GLU A 136 -9.47 -0.08 11.95
CA GLU A 136 -8.43 -1.01 11.50
C GLU A 136 -7.36 -0.31 10.64
N GLU A 137 -7.76 0.48 9.64
CA GLU A 137 -6.79 1.22 8.80
C GLU A 137 -6.01 2.28 9.59
N ARG A 138 -6.63 2.85 10.63
CA ARG A 138 -5.91 3.74 11.54
C ARG A 138 -4.86 2.97 12.34
N ASP A 139 -5.16 1.75 12.76
CA ASP A 139 -4.22 0.88 13.43
C ASP A 139 -3.07 0.43 12.49
N HIS A 140 -3.35 0.21 11.20
CA HIS A 140 -2.32 0.00 10.17
C HIS A 140 -1.36 1.19 10.06
N ALA A 141 -1.90 2.41 10.00
CA ALA A 141 -1.09 3.64 10.00
C ALA A 141 -0.21 3.73 11.26
N GLU A 142 -0.78 3.44 12.44
CA GLU A 142 -0.04 3.44 13.71
C GLU A 142 1.03 2.34 13.77
N LYS A 143 0.78 1.15 13.19
CA LYS A 143 1.74 0.05 13.07
C LYS A 143 2.98 0.51 12.28
N LEU A 144 2.77 1.16 11.14
CA LEU A 144 3.84 1.77 10.33
C LEU A 144 4.57 2.90 11.08
N MET A 145 3.87 3.76 11.82
CA MET A 145 4.49 4.82 12.62
C MET A 145 5.41 4.27 13.73
N LYS A 146 4.96 3.21 14.42
CA LYS A 146 5.77 2.51 15.43
C LYS A 146 7.01 1.90 14.78
N TYR A 147 6.85 1.25 13.65
CA TYR A 147 7.95 0.67 12.89
C TYR A 147 8.97 1.73 12.41
N GLN A 148 8.50 2.86 11.86
CA GLN A 148 9.34 3.99 11.45
C GLN A 148 10.23 4.46 12.61
N ASN A 149 9.65 4.67 13.79
CA ASN A 149 10.40 5.08 14.98
C ASN A 149 11.35 3.98 15.47
N MET A 150 10.96 2.71 15.40
CA MET A 150 11.80 1.55 15.75
C MET A 150 13.07 1.49 14.89
N ARG A 151 12.96 1.76 13.58
CA ARG A 151 14.09 1.83 12.65
C ARG A 151 14.91 3.12 12.76
N GLY A 152 14.55 4.01 13.68
CA GLY A 152 15.22 5.27 13.91
C GLY A 152 14.91 6.35 12.86
N GLY A 153 13.86 6.16 12.06
CA GLY A 153 13.30 7.19 11.20
C GLY A 153 12.45 8.20 11.98
N ARG A 154 11.92 9.17 11.25
CA ARG A 154 11.06 10.25 11.74
C ARG A 154 9.74 10.20 11.00
N VAL A 155 8.66 10.00 11.76
CA VAL A 155 7.30 10.11 11.24
C VAL A 155 7.04 11.56 10.80
N ARG A 156 6.53 11.72 9.57
CA ARG A 156 6.11 13.00 9.00
C ARG A 156 4.67 12.87 8.51
N LEU A 157 3.72 13.15 9.39
CA LEU A 157 2.30 13.14 9.03
C LEU A 157 2.02 14.21 7.97
N GLN A 158 1.32 13.79 6.91
CA GLN A 158 0.93 14.65 5.79
C GLN A 158 -0.56 15.00 5.87
N SER A 159 -1.02 15.88 4.97
CA SER A 159 -2.43 16.22 4.85
C SER A 159 -3.28 15.01 4.47
N ILE A 160 -4.50 14.97 4.99
CA ILE A 160 -5.54 14.02 4.58
C ILE A 160 -6.53 14.80 3.70
N VAL A 161 -6.88 14.25 2.54
CA VAL A 161 -7.83 14.91 1.64
C VAL A 161 -9.26 14.71 2.12
N THR A 162 -10.13 15.70 1.85
CA THR A 162 -11.55 15.56 2.16
C THR A 162 -12.17 14.44 1.32
N PRO A 163 -12.80 13.41 1.93
CA PRO A 163 -13.40 12.31 1.21
C PRO A 163 -14.75 12.70 0.60
N LEU A 164 -15.27 11.85 -0.30
CA LEU A 164 -16.66 11.94 -0.75
C LEU A 164 -17.61 11.70 0.42
N THR A 165 -18.78 12.33 0.42
CA THR A 165 -19.76 12.25 1.52
C THR A 165 -21.10 11.63 1.11
N GLU A 166 -21.35 11.50 -0.20
CA GLU A 166 -22.58 10.93 -0.76
C GLU A 166 -22.24 9.68 -1.57
N PHE A 167 -22.98 8.60 -1.29
CA PHE A 167 -22.74 7.29 -1.88
C PHE A 167 -24.02 6.66 -2.46
N ASP A 168 -25.08 7.46 -2.66
CA ASP A 168 -26.24 7.00 -3.44
C ASP A 168 -25.83 6.74 -4.89
N HIS A 169 -26.35 5.65 -5.46
CA HIS A 169 -26.09 5.27 -6.84
C HIS A 169 -27.35 4.69 -7.49
N PRO A 170 -27.92 5.33 -8.53
CA PRO A 170 -29.22 4.96 -9.07
C PRO A 170 -29.27 3.53 -9.63
N GLU A 171 -28.21 3.12 -10.34
CA GLU A 171 -28.17 1.79 -10.97
C GLU A 171 -27.76 0.66 -10.02
N LYS A 172 -26.77 0.88 -9.15
CA LYS A 172 -26.23 -0.14 -8.25
C LYS A 172 -26.94 -0.23 -6.90
N GLY A 173 -27.51 0.88 -6.43
CA GLY A 173 -27.83 1.07 -5.02
C GLY A 173 -26.57 1.44 -4.22
N ASP A 174 -26.77 2.10 -3.09
CA ASP A 174 -25.71 2.56 -2.19
C ASP A 174 -24.85 1.41 -1.65
N ALA A 175 -25.45 0.34 -1.15
CA ALA A 175 -24.74 -0.79 -0.54
C ALA A 175 -23.74 -1.46 -1.51
N LEU A 176 -24.18 -1.79 -2.72
CA LEU A 176 -23.32 -2.41 -3.73
C LEU A 176 -22.25 -1.43 -4.21
N TYR A 177 -22.62 -0.16 -4.42
CA TYR A 177 -21.66 0.86 -4.86
C TYR A 177 -20.55 1.06 -3.81
N ALA A 178 -20.90 1.18 -2.53
CA ALA A 178 -19.96 1.32 -1.44
C ALA A 178 -19.00 0.12 -1.31
N MET A 179 -19.49 -1.12 -1.46
CA MET A 179 -18.61 -2.30 -1.42
C MET A 179 -17.70 -2.40 -2.63
N GLU A 180 -18.14 -1.94 -3.80
CA GLU A 180 -17.25 -1.85 -4.97
C GLU A 180 -16.19 -0.75 -4.80
N LEU A 181 -16.52 0.36 -4.14
CA LEU A 181 -15.55 1.39 -3.76
C LEU A 181 -14.54 0.86 -2.73
N ALA A 182 -15.01 0.17 -1.68
CA ALA A 182 -14.15 -0.47 -0.69
C ALA A 182 -13.20 -1.46 -1.37
N LEU A 183 -13.71 -2.34 -2.24
CA LEU A 183 -12.87 -3.28 -2.99
C LEU A 183 -11.81 -2.58 -3.86
N ALA A 184 -12.17 -1.46 -4.49
CA ALA A 184 -11.23 -0.68 -5.27
C ALA A 184 -10.17 0.00 -4.40
N LEU A 185 -10.57 0.48 -3.22
CA LEU A 185 -9.67 1.09 -2.23
C LEU A 185 -8.66 0.06 -1.71
N GLU A 186 -9.09 -1.13 -1.27
CA GLU A 186 -8.19 -2.19 -0.80
C GLU A 186 -7.17 -2.61 -1.87
N LYS A 187 -7.60 -2.72 -3.12
CA LYS A 187 -6.69 -3.04 -4.23
C LYS A 187 -5.66 -1.94 -4.48
N LEU A 188 -6.06 -0.68 -4.29
CA LEU A 188 -5.16 0.46 -4.40
C LEU A 188 -4.16 0.50 -3.23
N VAL A 189 -4.62 0.25 -2.00
CA VAL A 189 -3.75 0.12 -0.82
C VAL A 189 -2.73 -1.01 -1.03
N ASN A 190 -3.17 -2.16 -1.53
CA ASN A 190 -2.28 -3.28 -1.86
C ASN A 190 -1.23 -2.91 -2.93
N GLU A 191 -1.62 -2.18 -3.98
CA GLU A 191 -0.65 -1.67 -4.96
C GLU A 191 0.39 -0.75 -4.31
N LYS A 192 -0.03 0.09 -3.36
CA LYS A 192 0.86 0.96 -2.59
C LYS A 192 1.79 0.19 -1.66
N LEU A 193 1.31 -0.88 -1.00
CA LEU A 193 2.15 -1.80 -0.23
C LEU A 193 3.19 -2.51 -1.11
N HIS A 194 2.81 -2.95 -2.32
CA HIS A 194 3.78 -3.51 -3.27
C HIS A 194 4.84 -2.49 -3.70
N ASN A 195 4.47 -1.21 -3.84
CA ASN A 195 5.45 -0.16 -4.13
C ASN A 195 6.40 0.06 -2.95
N LEU A 196 5.90 0.08 -1.71
CA LEU A 196 6.74 0.15 -0.50
C LEU A 196 7.72 -1.04 -0.43
N HIS A 197 7.21 -2.25 -0.65
CA HIS A 197 8.01 -3.47 -0.72
C HIS A 197 9.11 -3.39 -1.80
N SER A 198 8.76 -2.87 -2.98
CA SER A 198 9.72 -2.68 -4.08
C SER A 198 10.83 -1.70 -3.70
N VAL A 199 10.51 -0.60 -3.01
CA VAL A 199 11.50 0.36 -2.49
C VAL A 199 12.43 -0.32 -1.49
N ALA A 200 11.87 -1.07 -0.52
CA ALA A 200 12.65 -1.80 0.48
C ALA A 200 13.63 -2.79 -0.17
N SER A 201 13.14 -3.55 -1.15
CA SER A 201 13.92 -4.53 -1.91
C SER A 201 15.03 -3.85 -2.73
N ARG A 202 14.73 -2.75 -3.43
CA ARG A 202 15.71 -1.96 -4.18
C ARG A 202 16.81 -1.38 -3.27
N CYS A 203 16.43 -0.92 -2.09
CA CYS A 203 17.36 -0.39 -1.09
C CYS A 203 18.13 -1.46 -0.33
N ASN A 204 17.87 -2.75 -0.61
CA ASN A 204 18.46 -3.90 0.07
C ASN A 204 18.24 -3.84 1.60
N ASP A 205 17.00 -3.50 2.01
CA ASP A 205 16.55 -3.52 3.41
C ASP A 205 15.68 -4.77 3.66
N PRO A 206 16.30 -5.93 3.95
CA PRO A 206 15.57 -7.19 4.07
C PRO A 206 14.58 -7.19 5.23
N GLN A 207 14.82 -6.40 6.28
CA GLN A 207 13.94 -6.39 7.44
C GLN A 207 12.69 -5.53 7.21
N LEU A 208 12.78 -4.46 6.40
CA LEU A 208 11.60 -3.75 5.91
C LEU A 208 10.80 -4.60 4.92
N THR A 209 11.47 -5.32 4.02
CA THR A 209 10.79 -6.28 3.12
C THR A 209 9.99 -7.31 3.91
N ASP A 210 10.63 -7.97 4.89
CA ASP A 210 10.00 -8.97 5.77
C ASP A 210 8.82 -8.39 6.56
N PHE A 211 8.99 -7.20 7.17
CA PHE A 211 7.92 -6.52 7.90
C PHE A 211 6.69 -6.23 7.03
N VAL A 212 6.89 -5.75 5.80
CA VAL A 212 5.77 -5.46 4.89
C VAL A 212 5.06 -6.76 4.46
N GLU A 213 5.83 -7.83 4.22
CA GLU A 213 5.28 -9.14 3.87
C GLU A 213 4.45 -9.73 5.02
N SER A 214 5.01 -9.77 6.23
CA SER A 214 4.42 -10.46 7.37
C SER A 214 3.24 -9.72 8.01
N GLU A 215 3.27 -8.38 8.00
CA GLU A 215 2.31 -7.57 8.74
C GLU A 215 1.22 -6.92 7.88
N PHE A 216 1.34 -6.97 6.55
CA PHE A 216 0.41 -6.25 5.66
C PHE A 216 0.01 -7.07 4.42
N LEU A 217 0.96 -7.64 3.67
CA LEU A 217 0.62 -8.25 2.37
C LEU A 217 -0.28 -9.49 2.50
N GLU A 218 -0.13 -10.29 3.56
CA GLU A 218 -1.03 -11.42 3.82
C GLU A 218 -2.44 -10.93 4.20
N GLU A 219 -2.53 -10.05 5.21
CA GLU A 219 -3.78 -9.42 5.68
C GLU A 219 -4.54 -8.77 4.51
N GLN A 220 -3.83 -8.07 3.64
CA GLN A 220 -4.40 -7.34 2.51
C GLN A 220 -5.05 -8.26 1.46
N VAL A 221 -4.47 -9.45 1.21
CA VAL A 221 -5.05 -10.44 0.29
C VAL A 221 -6.35 -11.01 0.87
N GLU A 222 -6.39 -11.25 2.18
CA GLU A 222 -7.59 -11.70 2.88
C GLU A 222 -8.70 -10.66 2.85
N ALA A 223 -8.39 -9.39 3.11
CA ALA A 223 -9.32 -8.26 3.04
C ALA A 223 -9.94 -8.12 1.63
N ILE A 224 -9.11 -8.16 0.58
CA ILE A 224 -9.57 -8.11 -0.81
C ILE A 224 -10.53 -9.26 -1.12
N LYS A 225 -10.22 -10.48 -0.65
CA LYS A 225 -11.09 -11.64 -0.83
C LYS A 225 -12.42 -11.47 -0.10
N LYS A 226 -12.39 -11.06 1.18
CA LYS A 226 -13.58 -10.83 2.03
C LYS A 226 -14.54 -9.85 1.34
N ILE A 227 -14.04 -8.69 0.94
CA ILE A 227 -14.87 -7.66 0.29
C ILE A 227 -15.33 -8.10 -1.11
N SER A 228 -14.52 -8.87 -1.84
CA SER A 228 -14.95 -9.46 -3.13
C SER A 228 -16.16 -10.40 -2.96
N GLU A 229 -16.18 -11.19 -1.89
CA GLU A 229 -17.30 -12.07 -1.56
C GLU A 229 -18.56 -11.26 -1.18
N TYR A 230 -18.42 -10.13 -0.50
CA TYR A 230 -19.53 -9.21 -0.22
C TYR A 230 -20.10 -8.60 -1.50
N VAL A 231 -19.26 -8.12 -2.41
CA VAL A 231 -19.69 -7.62 -3.73
C VAL A 231 -20.46 -8.70 -4.49
N ALA A 232 -19.96 -9.94 -4.51
CA ALA A 232 -20.62 -11.05 -5.18
C ALA A 232 -21.99 -11.40 -4.55
N GLN A 233 -22.09 -11.37 -3.22
CA GLN A 233 -23.34 -11.59 -2.50
C GLN A 233 -24.35 -10.50 -2.78
N LEU A 234 -23.96 -9.22 -2.73
CA LEU A 234 -24.84 -8.09 -3.01
C LEU A 234 -25.40 -8.11 -4.43
N ARG A 235 -24.55 -8.43 -5.42
CA ARG A 235 -25.00 -8.65 -6.81
C ARG A 235 -26.00 -9.80 -6.93
N ARG A 236 -25.86 -10.85 -6.11
CA ARG A 236 -26.75 -12.02 -6.12
C ARG A 236 -28.11 -11.73 -5.49
N VAL A 237 -28.14 -11.04 -4.36
CA VAL A 237 -29.39 -10.78 -3.61
C VAL A 237 -30.18 -9.60 -4.18
N GLY A 238 -29.52 -8.68 -4.88
CA GLY A 238 -30.14 -7.50 -5.47
C GLY A 238 -30.62 -6.48 -4.44
N LYS A 239 -31.20 -5.37 -4.92
CA LYS A 239 -31.64 -4.23 -4.10
C LYS A 239 -32.85 -4.56 -3.21
N GLY A 240 -33.17 -3.65 -2.30
CA GLY A 240 -34.35 -3.73 -1.44
C GLY A 240 -34.17 -4.80 -0.36
N HIS A 241 -35.10 -5.76 -0.28
CA HIS A 241 -35.08 -6.80 0.76
C HIS A 241 -33.79 -7.63 0.77
N GLY A 242 -33.16 -7.85 -0.40
CA GLY A 242 -31.87 -8.56 -0.49
C GLY A 242 -30.75 -7.84 0.23
N VAL A 243 -30.55 -6.55 -0.07
CA VAL A 243 -29.58 -5.68 0.63
C VAL A 243 -29.89 -5.59 2.12
N TRP A 244 -31.16 -5.40 2.51
CA TRP A 244 -31.52 -5.34 3.93
C TRP A 244 -31.14 -6.62 4.67
N HIS A 245 -31.42 -7.80 4.11
CA HIS A 245 -31.06 -9.07 4.74
C HIS A 245 -29.53 -9.26 4.80
N PHE A 246 -28.80 -8.86 3.75
CA PHE A 246 -27.34 -8.85 3.78
C PHE A 246 -26.79 -7.92 4.88
N ASP A 247 -27.38 -6.74 5.05
CA ASP A 247 -27.03 -5.81 6.12
C ASP A 247 -27.23 -6.42 7.52
N GLN A 248 -28.32 -7.15 7.74
CA GLN A 248 -28.53 -7.86 9.02
C GLN A 248 -27.45 -8.92 9.27
N LYS A 249 -27.05 -9.68 8.25
CA LYS A 249 -25.94 -10.64 8.36
C LYS A 249 -24.63 -9.92 8.70
N LEU A 250 -24.34 -8.80 8.05
CA LEU A 250 -23.12 -8.02 8.28
C LEU A 250 -23.09 -7.40 9.68
N LEU A 251 -24.26 -7.07 10.25
CA LEU A 251 -24.38 -6.56 11.62
C LEU A 251 -24.07 -7.62 12.68
N GLU A 252 -24.41 -8.89 12.41
CA GLU A 252 -24.18 -10.02 13.30
C GLU A 252 -22.76 -10.61 13.17
N GLU A 253 -22.03 -10.28 12.10
CA GLU A 253 -20.66 -10.74 11.90
C GLU A 253 -19.73 -10.08 12.94
N GLU A 254 -19.08 -10.92 13.75
CA GLU A 254 -18.03 -10.48 14.67
C GLU A 254 -16.78 -10.09 13.85
N ALA A 255 -16.09 -9.05 14.32
CA ALA A 255 -14.88 -8.52 13.68
C ALA A 255 -13.74 -9.53 13.76
#